data_AF-A0A0G1WCR8-F1
#
_entry.id   AF-A0A0G1WCR8-F1
#
_cell.length_a   1.000
_cell.length_b   1.000
_cell.length_c   1.000
_cell.angle_alpha   90.00
_cell.angle_beta   90.00
_cell.angle_gamma   90.00
#
_symmetry.space_group_name_H-M   'P 1'
#
loop_
_entity.id
_entity.type
_entity.pdbx_description
1 polymer ?
#
loop_
_entity_poly.entity_id
_entity_poly.type
_entity_poly.pdbx_seq_one_letter_code
_entity_poly.pdbx_strand_id
1 'polypeptide(L)'
;MNIDCCMITTNLQSRLQLMQNCVASVEKQCGVFSKKILSVDEFPGGVSTDWYDTLRKKGWTVLSKKVIPRGSMVLNQYRVVSAADSDIVLYTEDDIVINRLPKTTTIHKLFTQPMVHGKRAGFICFNTHVWKRFTQNPKHIMDFIHDLGNYIIVDGDVFLVKRDVMKDKYFLNFPAALTTKNMFLALQEYAFAHNVGWGTEQAMTSAWFELGKDKENEVLISLKPEIIDHIKSGKRITVLDFYNYANINFWNNDVTLRHPETPGRREGCGIVENMFQLYENL
;
A
#
# COMPACT_ATOMS: atom_id res chain seq x y z
N MET A 1 -5.42 -21.29 4.42
CA MET A 1 -4.59 -20.59 3.41
C MET A 1 -3.64 -19.70 4.16
N ASN A 2 -2.38 -19.69 3.78
CA ASN A 2 -1.31 -18.99 4.47
C ASN A 2 -1.04 -17.64 3.77
N ILE A 3 -0.60 -16.66 4.53
CA ILE A 3 -0.20 -15.34 4.04
C ILE A 3 1.25 -15.11 4.46
N ASP A 4 2.09 -14.66 3.55
CA ASP A 4 3.44 -14.24 3.88
C ASP A 4 3.54 -12.71 3.91
N CYS A 5 4.29 -12.18 4.87
CA CYS A 5 4.63 -10.76 4.91
C CYS A 5 5.96 -10.53 4.18
N CYS A 6 5.94 -9.61 3.22
CA CYS A 6 7.07 -9.21 2.40
C CYS A 6 7.35 -7.72 2.62
N MET A 7 8.42 -7.42 3.35
CA MET A 7 8.84 -6.05 3.65
C MET A 7 10.13 -5.71 2.92
N ILE A 8 10.23 -4.49 2.40
CA ILE A 8 11.50 -3.94 1.89
C ILE A 8 12.00 -2.80 2.76
N THR A 9 13.31 -2.63 2.81
CA THR A 9 13.96 -1.48 3.46
C THR A 9 15.36 -1.25 2.87
N THR A 10 16.05 -0.26 3.41
CA THR A 10 17.47 0.02 3.18
C THR A 10 18.19 0.10 4.53
N ASN A 11 19.51 -0.08 4.57
CA ASN A 11 20.30 0.13 5.79
C ASN A 11 20.62 1.62 6.05
N LEU A 12 19.81 2.56 5.59
CA LEU A 12 20.02 3.99 5.88
C LEU A 12 19.53 4.35 7.28
N GLN A 13 20.30 5.19 8.01
CA GLN A 13 19.97 5.60 9.38
C GLN A 13 18.56 6.21 9.49
N SER A 14 18.14 7.00 8.50
CA SER A 14 16.82 7.63 8.43
C SER A 14 15.66 6.63 8.29
N ARG A 15 15.95 5.39 7.85
CA ARG A 15 14.95 4.33 7.66
C ARG A 15 14.85 3.38 8.83
N LEU A 16 15.89 3.27 9.67
CA LEU A 16 15.95 2.26 10.73
C LEU A 16 14.78 2.37 11.72
N GLN A 17 14.46 3.57 12.21
CA GLN A 17 13.36 3.75 13.15
C GLN A 17 12.00 3.47 12.51
N LEU A 18 11.83 3.88 11.25
CA LEU A 18 10.61 3.62 10.48
C LEU A 18 10.42 2.11 10.31
N MET A 19 11.46 1.40 9.88
CA MET A 19 11.47 -0.05 9.72
C MET A 19 11.13 -0.75 11.03
N GLN A 20 11.71 -0.32 12.16
CA GLN A 20 11.41 -0.88 13.47
C GLN A 20 9.94 -0.70 13.87
N ASN A 21 9.35 0.47 13.59
CA ASN A 21 7.93 0.74 13.83
C ASN A 21 7.05 -0.14 12.93
N CYS A 22 7.42 -0.28 11.66
CA CYS A 22 6.74 -1.14 10.69
C CYS A 22 6.78 -2.61 11.15
N VAL A 23 7.95 -3.15 11.49
CA VAL A 23 8.12 -4.51 12.03
C VAL A 23 7.27 -4.71 13.27
N ALA A 24 7.29 -3.78 14.23
CA ALA A 24 6.47 -3.88 15.44
C ALA A 24 4.96 -3.90 15.11
N SER A 25 4.52 -3.17 14.09
CA SER A 25 3.12 -3.18 13.63
C SER A 25 2.73 -4.52 13.00
N VAL A 26 3.63 -5.15 12.25
CA VAL A 26 3.46 -6.48 11.67
C VAL A 26 3.43 -7.56 12.76
N GLU A 27 4.31 -7.47 13.77
CA GLU A 27 4.37 -8.43 14.88
C GLU A 27 3.11 -8.42 15.76
N LYS A 28 2.39 -7.30 15.80
CA LYS A 28 1.08 -7.20 16.48
C LYS A 28 -0.04 -7.98 15.76
N GLN A 29 0.14 -8.34 14.49
CA GLN A 29 -0.83 -9.10 13.70
C GLN A 29 -0.70 -10.62 13.97
N CYS A 30 -0.91 -11.01 15.23
CA CYS A 30 -0.67 -12.38 15.72
C CYS A 30 -1.46 -13.44 14.92
N GLY A 31 -0.76 -14.49 14.48
CA GLY A 31 -1.38 -15.64 13.80
C GLY A 31 -1.81 -15.39 12.35
N VAL A 32 -1.52 -14.23 11.77
CA VAL A 32 -1.86 -13.93 10.37
C VAL A 32 -0.82 -14.47 9.40
N PHE A 33 0.46 -14.28 9.72
CA PHE A 33 1.55 -14.59 8.79
C PHE A 33 2.20 -15.94 9.06
N SER A 34 2.36 -16.73 8.02
CA SER A 34 3.12 -17.99 8.08
C SER A 34 4.62 -17.75 7.98
N LYS A 35 5.03 -16.77 7.17
CA LYS A 35 6.42 -16.33 7.05
C LYS A 35 6.49 -14.80 7.04
N LYS A 36 7.56 -14.26 7.62
CA LYS A 36 7.89 -12.83 7.58
C LYS A 36 9.25 -12.67 6.93
N ILE A 37 9.32 -11.90 5.85
CA ILE A 37 10.53 -11.72 5.04
C ILE A 37 10.82 -10.24 4.98
N LEU A 38 12.04 -9.86 5.36
CA LEU A 38 12.57 -8.53 5.18
C LEU A 38 13.69 -8.58 4.16
N SER A 39 13.63 -7.68 3.19
CA SER A 39 14.64 -7.54 2.17
C SER A 39 15.30 -6.17 2.24
N VAL A 40 16.63 -6.16 2.36
CA VAL A 40 17.41 -4.98 2.66
C VAL A 40 18.37 -4.67 1.53
N ASP A 41 18.28 -3.46 0.98
CA ASP A 41 19.35 -2.95 0.12
C ASP A 41 20.42 -2.25 0.97
N GLU A 42 21.64 -2.76 0.86
CA GLU A 42 22.81 -2.31 1.62
C GLU A 42 23.57 -1.22 0.86
N PHE A 43 23.53 -0.01 1.40
CA PHE A 43 24.32 1.13 0.97
C PHE A 43 25.71 1.08 1.63
N PRO A 44 26.80 1.37 0.91
CA PRO A 44 28.17 1.36 1.44
C PRO A 44 28.44 2.30 2.63
N GLY A 45 27.61 3.31 2.85
CA GLY A 45 27.65 4.22 4.00
C GLY A 45 26.46 4.10 4.94
N GLY A 46 25.73 2.99 4.87
CA GLY A 46 24.61 2.72 5.77
C GLY A 46 25.05 2.30 7.16
N VAL A 47 24.07 2.11 8.04
CA VAL A 47 24.28 1.66 9.43
C VAL A 47 24.74 0.20 9.48
N SER A 48 25.27 -0.19 10.64
CA SER A 48 25.59 -1.59 10.94
C SER A 48 24.40 -2.51 10.67
N THR A 49 24.69 -3.73 10.20
CA THR A 49 23.71 -4.78 9.91
C THR A 49 23.42 -5.70 11.10
N ASP A 50 23.93 -5.39 12.30
CA ASP A 50 23.74 -6.22 13.52
C ASP A 50 22.27 -6.47 13.86
N TRP A 51 21.38 -5.55 13.48
CA TRP A 51 19.94 -5.70 13.68
C TRP A 51 19.33 -6.83 12.85
N TYR A 52 20.02 -7.37 11.82
CA TYR A 52 19.56 -8.53 11.06
C TYR A 52 19.39 -9.74 11.98
N ASP A 53 20.35 -9.99 12.86
CA ASP A 53 20.32 -11.15 13.75
C ASP A 53 19.24 -11.01 14.82
N THR A 54 18.98 -9.78 15.27
CA THR A 54 17.83 -9.50 16.15
C THR A 54 16.51 -9.85 15.48
N LEU A 55 16.34 -9.52 14.20
CA LEU A 55 15.13 -9.89 13.45
C LEU A 55 15.03 -11.39 13.16
N ARG A 56 16.14 -12.04 12.82
CA ARG A 56 16.20 -13.51 12.64
C ARG A 56 15.80 -14.25 13.91
N LYS A 57 16.26 -13.80 15.08
CA LYS A 57 15.84 -14.32 16.39
C LYS A 57 14.33 -14.15 16.65
N LYS A 58 13.69 -13.16 16.03
CA LYS A 58 12.22 -12.96 16.03
C LYS A 58 11.48 -13.71 14.92
N GLY A 59 12.17 -14.63 14.23
CA GLY A 59 11.59 -15.48 13.18
C GLY A 59 11.44 -14.79 11.81
N TRP A 60 12.12 -13.66 11.58
CA TRP A 60 12.16 -13.06 10.25
C TRP A 60 13.22 -13.72 9.37
N THR A 61 12.88 -13.95 8.11
CA THR A 61 13.89 -14.20 7.07
C THR A 61 14.44 -12.86 6.61
N VAL A 62 15.73 -12.60 6.83
CA VAL A 62 16.38 -11.36 6.39
C VAL A 62 17.26 -11.64 5.18
N LEU A 63 16.84 -11.10 4.03
CA LEU A 63 17.56 -11.10 2.76
C LEU A 63 18.30 -9.77 2.63
N SER A 64 19.54 -9.77 2.15
CA SER A 64 20.24 -8.53 1.85
C SER A 64 21.07 -8.62 0.59
N LYS A 65 21.25 -7.47 -0.06
CA LYS A 65 22.12 -7.31 -1.23
C LYS A 65 22.67 -5.90 -1.26
N LYS A 66 23.89 -5.73 -1.77
CA LYS A 66 24.43 -4.40 -2.09
C LYS A 66 23.48 -3.68 -3.05
N VAL A 67 23.22 -2.40 -2.75
CA VAL A 67 22.33 -1.58 -3.57
C VAL A 67 22.84 -1.48 -5.00
N ILE A 68 21.92 -1.60 -5.96
CA ILE A 68 22.18 -1.34 -7.38
C ILE A 68 21.54 0.01 -7.71
N PRO A 69 22.30 1.06 -8.06
CA PRO A 69 21.77 2.42 -8.22
C PRO A 69 20.58 2.53 -9.19
N ARG A 70 20.50 1.66 -10.18
CA ARG A 70 19.36 1.57 -11.11
C ARG A 70 18.44 0.43 -10.69
N GLY A 71 17.19 0.78 -10.37
CA GLY A 71 16.13 -0.21 -10.11
C GLY A 71 16.18 -0.90 -8.74
N SER A 72 16.96 -0.39 -7.78
CA SER A 72 17.11 -0.97 -6.43
C SER A 72 15.78 -1.33 -5.79
N MET A 73 14.84 -0.37 -5.71
CA MET A 73 13.51 -0.60 -5.12
C MET A 73 12.78 -1.76 -5.81
N VAL A 74 12.68 -1.77 -7.14
CA VAL A 74 11.98 -2.83 -7.88
C VAL A 74 12.65 -4.19 -7.67
N LEU A 75 13.98 -4.25 -7.71
CA LEU A 75 14.73 -5.48 -7.46
C LEU A 75 14.60 -5.97 -6.02
N ASN A 76 14.48 -5.05 -5.06
CA ASN A 76 14.27 -5.35 -3.66
C ASN A 76 12.86 -5.94 -3.43
N GLN A 77 11.84 -5.33 -4.05
CA GLN A 77 10.46 -5.83 -4.08
C GLN A 77 10.40 -7.23 -4.72
N TYR A 78 11.02 -7.40 -5.89
CA TYR A 78 11.06 -8.69 -6.58
C TYR A 78 11.74 -9.77 -5.72
N ARG A 79 12.87 -9.44 -5.09
CA ARG A 79 13.61 -10.34 -4.21
C ARG A 79 12.76 -10.81 -3.02
N VAL A 80 12.05 -9.89 -2.35
CA VAL A 80 11.25 -10.26 -1.18
C VAL A 80 10.04 -11.11 -1.55
N VAL A 81 9.31 -10.73 -2.62
CA VAL A 81 8.11 -11.45 -3.05
C VAL A 81 8.45 -12.81 -3.66
N SER A 82 9.56 -12.92 -4.38
CA SER A 82 10.04 -14.20 -4.91
C SER A 82 10.34 -15.22 -3.82
N ALA A 83 10.77 -14.76 -2.64
CA ALA A 83 11.12 -15.60 -1.49
C ALA A 83 9.92 -16.03 -0.62
N ALA A 84 8.73 -15.51 -0.89
CA ALA A 84 7.49 -15.96 -0.25
C ALA A 84 7.11 -17.36 -0.73
N ASP A 85 6.60 -18.18 0.17
CA ASP A 85 6.12 -19.54 -0.11
C ASP A 85 4.59 -19.56 -0.26
N SER A 86 3.90 -18.63 0.39
CA SER A 86 2.45 -18.45 0.29
C SER A 86 2.05 -17.83 -1.06
N ASP A 87 0.90 -18.25 -1.58
CA ASP A 87 0.31 -17.66 -2.80
C ASP A 87 -0.15 -16.22 -2.55
N ILE A 88 -0.72 -15.91 -1.38
CA ILE A 88 -1.09 -14.54 -1.00
C ILE A 88 0.05 -13.92 -0.19
N VAL A 89 0.41 -12.69 -0.55
CA VAL A 89 1.43 -11.91 0.15
C VAL A 89 0.85 -10.57 0.60
N LEU A 90 1.27 -10.12 1.78
CA LEU A 90 1.24 -8.70 2.13
C LEU A 90 2.59 -8.11 1.74
N TYR A 91 2.61 -7.22 0.75
CA TYR A 91 3.76 -6.36 0.49
C TYR A 91 3.66 -5.08 1.34
N THR A 92 4.77 -4.62 1.92
CA THR A 92 4.84 -3.33 2.61
C THR A 92 6.24 -2.69 2.53
N GLU A 93 6.28 -1.38 2.46
CA GLU A 93 7.48 -0.56 2.66
C GLU A 93 7.74 -0.32 4.15
N ASP A 94 8.96 0.08 4.47
CA ASP A 94 9.48 0.24 5.82
C ASP A 94 8.99 1.48 6.57
N ASP A 95 8.28 2.39 5.91
CA ASP A 95 7.69 3.58 6.53
C ASP A 95 6.18 3.48 6.77
N ILE A 96 5.64 2.26 6.71
CA ILE A 96 4.20 2.00 6.85
C ILE A 96 3.90 1.30 8.15
N VAL A 97 3.03 1.88 8.97
CA VAL A 97 2.52 1.19 10.17
C VAL A 97 1.19 0.54 9.83
N ILE A 98 1.11 -0.78 9.95
CA ILE A 98 -0.14 -1.53 9.73
C ILE A 98 -1.00 -1.46 10.99
N ASN A 99 -2.14 -0.78 10.93
CA ASN A 99 -3.05 -0.66 12.07
C ASN A 99 -3.91 -1.91 12.21
N ARG A 100 -4.46 -2.37 11.08
CA ARG A 100 -5.42 -3.48 11.04
C ARG A 100 -5.32 -4.19 9.70
N LEU A 101 -5.22 -5.52 9.74
CA LEU A 101 -5.44 -6.35 8.55
C LEU A 101 -6.89 -6.82 8.50
N PRO A 102 -7.47 -7.03 7.31
CA PRO A 102 -8.67 -7.82 7.18
C PRO A 102 -8.48 -9.22 7.76
N LYS A 103 -9.58 -9.85 8.18
CA LYS A 103 -9.56 -11.23 8.66
C LYS A 103 -9.04 -12.17 7.57
N THR A 104 -8.32 -13.21 7.97
CA THR A 104 -7.79 -14.22 7.03
C THR A 104 -8.90 -14.91 6.24
N THR A 105 -10.09 -15.10 6.83
CA THR A 105 -11.28 -15.60 6.14
C THR A 105 -11.77 -14.65 5.05
N THR A 106 -11.78 -13.34 5.32
CA THR A 106 -12.11 -12.29 4.35
C THR A 106 -11.13 -12.31 3.19
N ILE A 107 -9.82 -12.31 3.49
CA ILE A 107 -8.77 -12.33 2.48
C ILE A 107 -8.92 -13.55 1.57
N HIS A 108 -9.08 -14.74 2.14
CA HIS A 108 -9.29 -15.97 1.39
C HIS A 108 -10.50 -15.86 0.44
N LYS A 109 -11.66 -15.42 0.94
CA LYS A 109 -12.88 -15.25 0.16
C LYS A 109 -12.66 -14.29 -1.03
N LEU A 110 -12.07 -13.12 -0.77
CA LEU A 110 -11.85 -12.09 -1.79
C LEU A 110 -10.94 -12.57 -2.94
N PHE A 111 -9.87 -13.29 -2.64
CA PHE A 111 -8.94 -13.77 -3.68
C PHE A 111 -9.39 -15.05 -4.39
N THR A 112 -10.25 -15.87 -3.77
CA THR A 112 -10.65 -17.18 -4.34
C THR A 112 -12.04 -17.19 -4.96
N GLN A 113 -12.91 -16.24 -4.61
CA GLN A 113 -14.32 -16.23 -5.03
C GLN A 113 -14.68 -14.95 -5.79
N PRO A 114 -15.54 -15.03 -6.83
CA PRO A 114 -15.97 -13.89 -7.63
C PRO A 114 -17.02 -13.03 -6.90
N MET A 115 -16.63 -12.42 -5.78
CA MET A 115 -17.54 -11.70 -4.87
C MET A 115 -17.78 -10.24 -5.24
N VAL A 116 -16.95 -9.64 -6.10
CA VAL A 116 -16.99 -8.21 -6.41
C VAL A 116 -17.42 -8.06 -7.85
N HIS A 117 -18.72 -7.85 -8.09
CA HIS A 117 -19.28 -7.71 -9.44
C HIS A 117 -18.96 -8.91 -10.35
N GLY A 118 -18.98 -10.13 -9.79
CA GLY A 118 -18.62 -11.35 -10.52
C GLY A 118 -17.11 -11.52 -10.76
N LYS A 119 -16.27 -10.67 -10.17
CA LYS A 119 -14.80 -10.75 -10.22
C LYS A 119 -14.20 -11.04 -8.84
N ARG A 120 -12.96 -11.53 -8.85
CA ARG A 120 -12.13 -11.73 -7.65
C ARG A 120 -11.43 -10.41 -7.29
N ALA A 121 -10.94 -10.29 -6.06
CA ALA A 121 -9.94 -9.28 -5.77
C ALA A 121 -8.60 -9.71 -6.39
N GLY A 122 -7.96 -8.82 -7.14
CA GLY A 122 -6.58 -9.04 -7.58
C GLY A 122 -5.58 -8.18 -6.82
N PHE A 123 -6.03 -7.09 -6.21
CA PHE A 123 -5.18 -6.19 -5.44
C PHE A 123 -5.98 -5.47 -4.35
N ILE A 124 -5.49 -5.47 -3.11
CA ILE A 124 -6.11 -4.75 -1.99
C ILE A 124 -5.10 -3.74 -1.46
N CYS A 125 -5.34 -2.47 -1.77
CA CYS A 125 -4.58 -1.32 -1.31
C CYS A 125 -4.97 -0.99 0.14
N PHE A 126 -3.98 -0.63 0.96
CA PHE A 126 -4.24 -0.19 2.33
C PHE A 126 -4.27 1.33 2.48
N ASN A 127 -3.72 2.04 1.50
CA ASN A 127 -3.81 3.49 1.40
C ASN A 127 -5.01 3.86 0.50
N THR A 128 -5.65 4.98 0.79
CA THR A 128 -6.79 5.49 0.01
C THR A 128 -6.37 6.31 -1.21
N HIS A 129 -5.09 6.73 -1.28
CA HIS A 129 -4.46 7.58 -2.28
C HIS A 129 -5.42 8.28 -3.27
N VAL A 130 -5.62 9.58 -3.04
CA VAL A 130 -6.43 10.46 -3.89
C VAL A 130 -5.54 11.62 -4.36
N TRP A 131 -4.91 11.46 -5.54
CA TRP A 131 -4.01 12.43 -6.19
C TRP A 131 -4.56 13.87 -6.34
N LYS A 132 -3.64 14.84 -6.51
CA LYS A 132 -3.88 16.29 -6.64
C LYS A 132 -4.85 16.71 -7.76
N ARG A 133 -5.10 15.87 -8.77
CA ARG A 133 -6.14 16.16 -9.79
C ARG A 133 -7.55 15.98 -9.24
N PHE A 134 -7.74 15.08 -8.27
CA PHE A 134 -9.01 14.90 -7.59
C PHE A 134 -9.36 16.07 -6.66
N THR A 135 -8.35 16.74 -6.10
CA THR A 135 -8.57 17.96 -5.31
C THR A 135 -8.98 19.17 -6.17
N GLN A 136 -8.87 19.10 -7.50
CA GLN A 136 -9.33 20.17 -8.41
C GLN A 136 -10.85 20.13 -8.65
N ASN A 137 -11.49 18.98 -8.45
CA ASN A 137 -12.94 18.85 -8.49
C ASN A 137 -13.38 17.80 -7.45
N PRO A 138 -13.31 18.09 -6.14
CA PRO A 138 -13.50 17.07 -5.12
C PRO A 138 -14.91 16.48 -5.09
N LYS A 139 -15.89 17.13 -5.71
CA LYS A 139 -17.30 16.72 -5.64
C LYS A 139 -17.52 15.30 -6.17
N HIS A 140 -17.02 14.97 -7.35
CA HIS A 140 -17.24 13.63 -7.93
C HIS A 140 -16.60 12.50 -7.09
N ILE A 141 -15.45 12.76 -6.47
CA ILE A 141 -14.82 11.79 -5.55
C ILE A 141 -15.58 11.71 -4.24
N MET A 142 -16.04 12.84 -3.69
CA MET A 142 -16.91 12.81 -2.50
C MET A 142 -18.20 12.05 -2.81
N ASP A 143 -18.87 12.32 -3.92
CA ASP A 143 -20.09 11.62 -4.33
C ASP A 143 -19.83 10.10 -4.44
N PHE A 144 -18.71 9.72 -5.06
CA PHE A 144 -18.27 8.32 -5.12
C PHE A 144 -18.02 7.69 -3.74
N ILE A 145 -17.34 8.41 -2.83
CA ILE A 145 -17.09 7.95 -1.45
C ILE A 145 -18.40 7.79 -0.67
N HIS A 146 -19.40 8.63 -0.88
CA HIS A 146 -20.67 8.56 -0.14
C HIS A 146 -21.67 7.56 -0.73
N ASP A 147 -21.44 7.09 -1.95
CA ASP A 147 -22.27 6.06 -2.56
C ASP A 147 -21.92 4.68 -1.97
N LEU A 148 -22.79 4.22 -1.07
CA LEU A 148 -22.68 2.91 -0.40
C LEU A 148 -22.67 1.73 -1.39
N GLY A 149 -23.13 1.91 -2.63
CA GLY A 149 -23.04 0.90 -3.69
C GLY A 149 -21.61 0.61 -4.15
N ASN A 150 -20.66 1.50 -3.84
CA ASN A 150 -19.24 1.29 -4.15
C ASN A 150 -18.49 0.45 -3.11
N TYR A 151 -19.15 0.07 -2.01
CA TYR A 151 -18.55 -0.66 -0.91
C TYR A 151 -18.95 -2.13 -0.91
N ILE A 152 -18.03 -2.97 -0.44
CA ILE A 152 -18.30 -4.36 -0.09
C ILE A 152 -17.95 -4.59 1.37
N ILE A 153 -18.74 -5.45 2.04
CA ILE A 153 -18.53 -5.84 3.42
C ILE A 153 -18.43 -7.35 3.47
N VAL A 154 -17.31 -7.88 3.95
CA VAL A 154 -17.05 -9.32 4.05
C VAL A 154 -16.55 -9.61 5.45
N ASP A 155 -17.26 -10.48 6.18
CA ASP A 155 -16.98 -10.85 7.58
C ASP A 155 -16.78 -9.63 8.52
N GLY A 156 -17.41 -8.49 8.21
CA GLY A 156 -17.31 -7.24 8.96
C GLY A 156 -16.10 -6.35 8.61
N ASP A 157 -15.26 -6.76 7.66
CA ASP A 157 -14.25 -5.89 7.06
C ASP A 157 -14.87 -5.12 5.88
N VAL A 158 -14.47 -3.85 5.74
CA VAL A 158 -15.04 -2.92 4.76
C VAL A 158 -14.00 -2.59 3.69
N PHE A 159 -14.46 -2.61 2.44
CA PHE A 159 -13.63 -2.23 1.30
C PHE A 159 -14.40 -1.32 0.35
N LEU A 160 -13.71 -0.31 -0.17
CA LEU A 160 -14.18 0.48 -1.30
C LEU A 160 -13.63 -0.13 -2.59
N VAL A 161 -14.48 -0.40 -3.57
CA VAL A 161 -14.05 -0.94 -4.86
C VAL A 161 -13.60 0.22 -5.75
N LYS A 162 -12.33 0.26 -6.18
CA LYS A 162 -11.86 1.33 -7.06
C LYS A 162 -12.55 1.25 -8.42
N ARG A 163 -12.98 2.40 -8.93
CA ARG A 163 -13.64 2.56 -10.25
C ARG A 163 -12.88 3.53 -11.14
N ASP A 164 -13.37 3.71 -12.36
CA ASP A 164 -12.81 4.66 -13.34
C ASP A 164 -12.66 6.07 -12.77
N VAL A 165 -13.56 6.46 -11.86
CA VAL A 165 -13.49 7.74 -11.16
C VAL A 165 -12.21 7.92 -10.32
N MET A 166 -11.58 6.83 -9.88
CA MET A 166 -10.30 6.82 -9.15
C MET A 166 -9.13 6.37 -10.03
N LYS A 167 -9.34 6.18 -11.34
CA LYS A 167 -8.30 5.67 -12.24
C LYS A 167 -7.29 6.75 -12.57
N ASP A 168 -6.08 6.57 -12.03
CA ASP A 168 -4.91 7.37 -12.35
C ASP A 168 -3.66 6.48 -12.41
N LYS A 169 -2.48 7.11 -12.45
CA LYS A 169 -1.20 6.41 -12.48
C LYS A 169 -0.83 5.73 -11.14
N TYR A 170 -1.63 5.87 -10.09
CA TYR A 170 -1.48 5.21 -8.79
C TYR A 170 -2.74 4.38 -8.47
N PHE A 171 -3.41 3.85 -9.50
CA PHE A 171 -4.57 2.98 -9.32
C PHE A 171 -4.21 1.74 -8.48
N LEU A 172 -3.06 1.13 -8.74
CA LEU A 172 -2.40 0.23 -7.79
C LEU A 172 -1.48 1.07 -6.91
N ASN A 173 -2.01 1.66 -5.84
CA ASN A 173 -1.19 2.33 -4.84
C ASN A 173 -0.79 1.31 -3.76
N PHE A 174 0.50 1.16 -3.52
CA PHE A 174 1.05 0.13 -2.64
C PHE A 174 2.32 0.57 -1.94
N PRO A 175 2.29 1.56 -1.04
CA PRO A 175 3.25 1.49 0.05
C PRO A 175 2.95 0.25 0.94
N ALA A 176 1.70 -0.21 0.99
CA ALA A 176 1.31 -1.54 1.48
C ALA A 176 0.09 -2.10 0.73
N ALA A 177 0.12 -3.40 0.40
CA ALA A 177 -0.97 -4.08 -0.30
C ALA A 177 -0.99 -5.60 -0.12
N LEU A 178 -2.19 -6.19 -0.17
CA LEU A 178 -2.37 -7.63 -0.34
C LEU A 178 -2.60 -7.96 -1.81
N THR A 179 -1.92 -9.00 -2.31
CA THR A 179 -2.16 -9.56 -3.64
C THR A 179 -1.64 -10.99 -3.69
N THR A 180 -1.77 -11.68 -4.83
CA THR A 180 -1.08 -12.95 -5.04
C THR A 180 0.36 -12.71 -5.49
N LYS A 181 1.27 -13.58 -5.07
CA LYS A 181 2.68 -13.62 -5.49
C LYS A 181 2.78 -13.57 -7.01
N ASN A 182 2.01 -14.43 -7.70
CA ASN A 182 2.01 -14.50 -9.15
C ASN A 182 1.52 -13.21 -9.81
N MET A 183 0.49 -12.55 -9.25
CA MET A 183 0.02 -11.26 -9.77
C MET A 183 1.12 -10.20 -9.62
N PHE A 184 1.71 -10.09 -8.42
CA PHE A 184 2.73 -9.08 -8.14
C PHE A 184 3.95 -9.25 -9.05
N LEU A 185 4.49 -10.46 -9.17
CA LEU A 185 5.66 -10.75 -10.01
C LEU A 185 5.37 -10.49 -11.50
N ALA A 186 4.22 -10.93 -12.01
CA ALA A 186 3.86 -10.70 -13.42
C ALA A 186 3.76 -9.21 -13.77
N LEU A 187 3.19 -8.40 -12.88
CA LEU A 187 3.10 -6.95 -13.05
C LEU A 187 4.50 -6.30 -13.02
N GLN A 188 5.36 -6.74 -12.10
CA GLN A 188 6.72 -6.22 -11.98
C GLN A 188 7.60 -6.58 -13.18
N GLU A 189 7.56 -7.82 -13.63
CA GLU A 189 8.32 -8.29 -14.79
C GLU A 189 7.91 -7.51 -16.05
N TYR A 190 6.61 -7.31 -16.25
CA TYR A 190 6.11 -6.51 -17.35
C TYR A 190 6.57 -5.05 -17.25
N ALA A 191 6.39 -4.44 -16.08
CA ALA A 191 6.82 -3.07 -15.79
C ALA A 191 8.32 -2.88 -16.04
N PHE A 192 9.14 -3.84 -15.67
CA PHE A 192 10.58 -3.81 -15.89
C PHE A 192 10.95 -3.86 -17.38
N ALA A 193 10.23 -4.67 -18.17
CA ALA A 193 10.52 -4.83 -19.59
C ALA A 193 10.01 -3.67 -20.47
N HIS A 194 8.89 -3.05 -20.10
CA HIS A 194 8.18 -2.08 -20.97
C HIS A 194 8.16 -0.65 -20.42
N ASN A 195 8.21 -0.46 -19.10
CA ASN A 195 7.99 0.84 -18.44
C ASN A 195 9.27 1.36 -17.77
N VAL A 196 10.40 1.21 -18.45
CA VAL A 196 11.72 1.61 -17.93
C VAL A 196 11.75 3.10 -17.61
N GLY A 197 12.20 3.45 -16.40
CA GLY A 197 12.32 4.83 -15.94
C GLY A 197 11.04 5.41 -15.33
N TRP A 198 9.94 4.65 -15.30
CA TRP A 198 8.71 5.06 -14.61
C TRP A 198 8.80 4.73 -13.11
N GLY A 199 8.06 5.46 -12.28
CA GLY A 199 7.89 5.10 -10.86
C GLY A 199 7.19 3.74 -10.73
N THR A 200 7.55 2.94 -9.73
CA THR A 200 7.11 1.53 -9.62
C THR A 200 5.58 1.37 -9.61
N GLU A 201 4.85 2.20 -8.84
CA GLU A 201 3.38 2.16 -8.79
C GLU A 201 2.74 2.53 -10.14
N GLN A 202 3.29 3.52 -10.84
CA GLN A 202 2.86 3.89 -12.18
C GLN A 202 3.13 2.78 -13.19
N ALA A 203 4.31 2.17 -13.13
CA ALA A 203 4.70 1.10 -14.03
C ALA A 203 3.83 -0.15 -13.84
N MET A 204 3.57 -0.55 -12.60
CA MET A 204 2.69 -1.69 -12.28
C MET A 204 1.22 -1.39 -12.56
N THR A 205 0.78 -0.14 -12.37
CA THR A 205 -0.58 0.28 -12.74
C THR A 205 -0.80 0.18 -14.25
N SER A 206 0.16 0.59 -15.08
CA SER A 206 0.07 0.40 -16.54
C SER A 206 0.06 -1.10 -16.90
N ALA A 207 0.97 -1.89 -16.30
CA ALA A 207 1.02 -3.34 -16.50
C ALA A 207 -0.31 -4.04 -16.17
N TRP A 208 -1.02 -3.58 -15.13
CA TRP A 208 -2.33 -4.13 -14.74
C TRP A 208 -3.35 -4.06 -15.85
N PHE A 209 -3.46 -2.90 -16.51
CA PHE A 209 -4.41 -2.71 -17.60
C PHE A 209 -3.92 -3.35 -18.92
N GLU A 210 -2.62 -3.26 -19.21
CA GLU A 210 -2.05 -3.80 -20.46
C GLU A 210 -2.06 -5.34 -20.50
N LEU A 211 -1.88 -5.99 -19.35
CA LEU A 211 -2.06 -7.44 -19.21
C LEU A 211 -3.53 -7.85 -19.06
N GLY A 212 -4.48 -6.90 -19.10
CA GLY A 212 -5.91 -7.15 -18.98
C GLY A 212 -6.35 -7.73 -17.64
N LYS A 213 -5.60 -7.49 -16.55
CA LYS A 213 -5.91 -8.04 -15.21
C LYS A 213 -7.23 -7.51 -14.66
N ASP A 214 -7.60 -6.30 -15.04
CA ASP A 214 -8.87 -5.63 -14.73
C ASP A 214 -10.10 -6.35 -15.28
N LYS A 215 -9.96 -7.22 -16.28
CA LYS A 215 -11.08 -7.98 -16.85
C LYS A 215 -11.64 -9.03 -15.90
N GLU A 216 -10.77 -9.64 -15.09
CA GLU A 216 -11.12 -10.75 -14.19
C GLU A 216 -11.02 -10.37 -12.71
N ASN A 217 -10.40 -9.23 -12.41
CA ASN A 217 -10.07 -8.82 -11.06
C ASN A 217 -10.45 -7.38 -10.77
N GLU A 218 -10.80 -7.12 -9.52
CA GLU A 218 -11.05 -5.80 -8.97
C GLU A 218 -9.89 -5.35 -8.08
N VAL A 219 -9.77 -4.02 -7.97
CA VAL A 219 -8.86 -3.37 -7.02
C VAL A 219 -9.68 -2.77 -5.90
N LEU A 220 -9.29 -3.09 -4.67
CA LEU A 220 -10.00 -2.69 -3.45
C LEU A 220 -9.14 -1.76 -2.61
N ILE A 221 -9.78 -0.89 -1.83
CA ILE A 221 -9.15 -0.17 -0.73
C ILE A 221 -9.70 -0.74 0.57
N SER A 222 -8.83 -1.26 1.44
CA SER A 222 -9.21 -1.69 2.78
C SER A 222 -9.38 -0.48 3.69
N LEU A 223 -10.55 -0.39 4.33
CA LEU A 223 -10.94 0.74 5.17
C LEU A 223 -11.32 0.30 6.57
N LYS A 224 -11.26 1.24 7.51
CA LYS A 224 -11.81 1.03 8.85
C LYS A 224 -13.35 1.00 8.77
N PRO A 225 -14.05 0.08 9.47
CA PRO A 225 -15.50 -0.12 9.30
C PRO A 225 -16.38 1.10 9.62
N GLU A 226 -15.90 2.01 10.49
CA GLU A 226 -16.64 3.17 10.98
C GLU A 226 -17.04 4.13 9.84
N ILE A 227 -16.38 4.04 8.67
CA ILE A 227 -16.75 4.84 7.50
C ILE A 227 -18.21 4.61 7.08
N ILE A 228 -18.71 3.37 7.17
CA ILE A 228 -20.08 3.03 6.76
C ILE A 228 -21.09 3.70 7.68
N ASP A 229 -20.84 3.67 8.99
CA ASP A 229 -21.74 4.27 9.97
C ASP A 229 -21.74 5.79 9.86
N HIS A 230 -20.57 6.39 9.58
CA HIS A 230 -20.46 7.83 9.31
C HIS A 230 -21.20 8.27 8.04
N ILE A 231 -21.12 7.51 6.93
CA ILE A 231 -21.89 7.83 5.73
C ILE A 231 -23.39 7.74 6.03
N LYS A 232 -23.84 6.68 6.71
CA LYS A 232 -25.25 6.47 7.05
C LYS A 232 -25.81 7.53 8.01
N SER A 233 -24.98 8.10 8.88
CA SER A 233 -25.40 9.18 9.79
C SER A 233 -25.48 10.54 9.08
N GLY A 234 -25.12 10.62 7.80
CA GLY A 234 -25.11 11.86 7.03
C GLY A 234 -23.85 12.70 7.25
N LYS A 235 -22.80 12.15 7.89
CA LYS A 235 -21.52 12.85 8.01
C LYS A 235 -20.91 13.03 6.62
N ARG A 236 -20.64 14.28 6.27
CA ARG A 236 -19.93 14.61 5.03
C ARG A 236 -18.44 14.29 5.17
N ILE A 237 -17.99 13.23 4.50
CA ILE A 237 -16.60 12.78 4.46
C ILE A 237 -15.88 13.48 3.31
N THR A 238 -14.97 14.40 3.63
CA THR A 238 -14.12 15.01 2.62
C THR A 238 -13.04 14.05 2.13
N VAL A 239 -12.33 14.41 1.05
CA VAL A 239 -11.14 13.67 0.60
C VAL A 239 -10.07 13.61 1.71
N LEU A 240 -9.95 14.66 2.53
CA LEU A 240 -9.00 14.67 3.64
C LEU A 240 -9.45 13.73 4.77
N ASP A 241 -10.74 13.74 5.11
CA ASP A 241 -11.29 12.80 6.08
C ASP A 241 -11.12 11.35 5.63
N PHE A 242 -11.19 11.10 4.32
CA PHE A 242 -11.07 9.77 3.75
C PHE A 242 -9.75 9.08 4.11
N TYR A 243 -8.65 9.83 4.14
CA TYR A 243 -7.33 9.34 4.56
C TYR A 243 -7.31 8.76 5.99
N ASN A 244 -8.17 9.27 6.88
CA ASN A 244 -8.25 8.79 8.27
C ASN A 244 -8.89 7.41 8.41
N TYR A 245 -9.58 6.93 7.36
CA TYR A 245 -10.17 5.58 7.31
C TYR A 245 -9.24 4.55 6.70
N ALA A 246 -8.03 4.91 6.26
CA ALA A 246 -7.04 3.93 5.84
C ALA A 246 -6.63 3.02 7.01
N ASN A 247 -6.37 1.74 6.73
CA ASN A 247 -5.97 0.74 7.72
C ASN A 247 -4.45 0.75 8.02
N ILE A 248 -3.77 1.84 7.66
CA ILE A 248 -2.34 2.08 7.88
C ILE A 248 -2.10 3.50 8.39
N ASN A 249 -0.92 3.77 8.95
CA ASN A 249 -0.36 5.12 9.03
C ASN A 249 0.76 5.27 8.00
N PHE A 250 0.71 6.40 7.29
CA PHE A 250 1.62 6.84 6.24
C PHE A 250 1.65 8.37 6.23
N TRP A 251 2.67 9.00 5.64
CA TRP A 251 2.84 10.47 5.69
C TRP A 251 1.62 11.26 5.19
N ASN A 252 0.79 10.67 4.33
CA ASN A 252 -0.42 11.30 3.81
C ASN A 252 -1.59 11.34 4.80
N ASN A 253 -1.63 10.44 5.79
CA ASN A 253 -2.70 10.36 6.78
C ASN A 253 -2.22 10.45 8.24
N ASP A 254 -0.91 10.51 8.47
CA ASP A 254 -0.28 10.75 9.75
C ASP A 254 0.80 11.84 9.60
N VAL A 255 0.51 13.02 10.17
CA VAL A 255 1.40 14.19 10.11
C VAL A 255 2.73 13.93 10.81
N THR A 256 2.75 13.07 11.82
CA THR A 256 3.97 12.75 12.58
C THR A 256 5.00 11.97 11.76
N LEU A 257 4.56 11.37 10.65
CA LEU A 257 5.39 10.61 9.71
C LEU A 257 5.86 11.45 8.50
N ARG A 258 5.50 12.73 8.43
CA ARG A 258 5.94 13.61 7.34
C ARG A 258 7.43 13.96 7.50
N HIS A 259 8.18 13.86 6.42
CA HIS A 259 9.57 14.32 6.41
C HIS A 259 9.61 15.86 6.49
N PRO A 260 10.48 16.47 7.32
CA PRO A 260 10.74 17.90 7.22
C PRO A 260 11.19 18.21 5.80
N GLU A 261 10.63 19.27 5.19
CA GLU A 261 10.98 19.66 3.82
C GLU A 261 12.50 19.82 3.72
N THR A 262 13.13 19.02 2.86
CA THR A 262 14.55 19.15 2.59
C THR A 262 14.71 20.24 1.53
N PRO A 263 15.36 21.39 1.83
CA PRO A 263 15.55 22.45 0.84
C PRO A 263 16.28 21.89 -0.38
N GLY A 264 15.67 22.01 -1.57
CA GLY A 264 16.28 21.59 -2.84
C GLY A 264 15.69 20.34 -3.50
N ARG A 265 14.70 19.65 -2.91
CA ARG A 265 13.87 18.70 -3.67
C ARG A 265 12.91 19.49 -4.58
N ARG A 266 13.30 19.67 -5.85
CA ARG A 266 12.39 20.13 -6.90
C ARG A 266 11.26 19.12 -7.06
N GLU A 267 10.05 19.59 -6.78
CA GLU A 267 8.72 19.10 -7.18
C GLU A 267 8.52 17.57 -7.25
N GLY A 268 7.94 17.02 -6.18
CA GLY A 268 7.29 15.72 -6.18
C GLY A 268 6.97 15.31 -4.75
N CYS A 269 5.69 15.41 -4.35
CA CYS A 269 5.17 15.16 -3.00
C CYS A 269 5.47 16.27 -1.97
N GLY A 270 5.05 17.50 -2.28
CA GLY A 270 4.76 18.51 -1.26
C GLY A 270 3.34 18.34 -0.74
N ILE A 271 3.20 18.06 0.56
CA ILE A 271 1.94 18.00 1.28
C ILE A 271 1.62 19.37 1.88
N VAL A 272 0.40 19.83 1.61
CA VAL A 272 -0.57 20.35 2.60
C VAL A 272 -0.06 21.22 3.76
N GLU A 273 0.71 22.26 3.47
CA GLU A 273 0.81 23.42 4.40
C GLU A 273 0.16 24.69 3.82
N ASN A 274 0.08 24.84 2.50
CA ASN A 274 -0.51 26.06 1.88
C ASN A 274 -2.03 26.03 1.63
N MET A 275 -2.77 25.04 2.15
CA MET A 275 -4.23 24.96 1.94
C MET A 275 -5.07 25.49 3.10
N PHE A 276 -4.48 25.76 4.27
CA PHE A 276 -5.20 26.35 5.40
C PHE A 276 -5.53 27.84 5.20
N GLN A 277 -4.91 28.53 4.23
CA GLN A 277 -5.21 29.94 3.93
C GLN A 277 -6.33 30.17 2.91
N LEU A 278 -6.91 29.11 2.32
CA LEU A 278 -7.88 29.25 1.21
C LEU A 278 -9.32 28.87 1.56
N TYR A 279 -9.63 28.55 2.82
CA TYR A 279 -10.97 28.18 3.25
C TYR A 279 -11.54 29.02 4.41
N GLU A 280 -11.03 30.23 4.64
CA GLU A 280 -11.67 31.22 5.51
C GLU A 280 -12.37 32.38 4.75
N ASN A 281 -12.50 32.32 3.42
CA ASN A 281 -13.16 33.38 2.64
C ASN A 281 -14.04 32.88 1.47
N LEU A 282 -14.75 31.76 1.63
CA LEU A 282 -15.86 31.35 0.74
C LEU A 282 -17.05 30.80 1.53
#